data_AF-A0A453SV64-F1
#
_entry.id   AF-A0A453SV64-F1
#
_cell.length_a   1.000
_cell.length_b   1.000
_cell.length_c   1.000
_cell.angle_alpha   90.00
_cell.angle_beta   90.00
_cell.angle_gamma   90.00
#
_symmetry.space_group_name_H-M   'P 1'
#
loop_
_entity.id
_entity.type
_entity.pdbx_description
1 polymer ?
#
loop_
_entity_poly.entity_id
_entity_poly.type
_entity_poly.pdbx_seq_one_letter_code
_entity_poly.pdbx_strand_id
1 'polypeptide(L)' 'RGKRKAAAKPPTRKRMDKLDMVFSCPFCNDRSSVECRIDMET' A
#
# COMPACT_ATOMS: atom_id res chain seq x y z
N ARG A 1 21.90 13.49 -37.91
CA ARG A 1 22.36 12.60 -36.81
C ARG A 1 21.81 13.16 -35.50
N GLY A 2 20.89 12.47 -34.83
CA GLY A 2 20.41 12.89 -33.51
C GLY A 2 19.78 11.71 -32.78
N LYS A 3 20.42 11.25 -31.70
CA LYS A 3 19.85 10.21 -30.83
C LYS A 3 18.84 10.89 -29.91
N ARG A 4 17.54 10.67 -30.13
CA ARG A 4 16.49 11.10 -29.20
C ARG A 4 16.72 10.38 -27.87
N LYS A 5 16.71 11.11 -26.76
CA LYS A 5 16.85 10.53 -25.43
C LYS A 5 15.61 9.66 -25.20
N ALA A 6 15.81 8.38 -24.91
CA ALA A 6 14.73 7.51 -24.49
C ALA A 6 14.13 8.07 -23.21
N ALA A 7 12.79 8.12 -23.13
CA ALA A 7 12.11 8.51 -21.91
C ALA A 7 12.59 7.62 -20.75
N ALA A 8 12.90 8.24 -19.62
CA ALA A 8 13.31 7.50 -18.43
C ALA A 8 12.17 6.57 -17.99
N LYS A 9 12.49 5.33 -17.62
CA LYS A 9 11.50 4.40 -17.05
C LYS A 9 10.92 5.03 -15.79
N PRO A 10 9.60 4.93 -15.55
CA PRO A 10 9.00 5.43 -14.32
C PRO A 10 9.70 4.78 -13.12
N PRO A 11 9.85 5.53 -12.00
CA PRO A 11 10.47 4.99 -10.81
C PRO A 11 9.73 3.73 -10.39
N THR A 12 10.49 2.65 -10.16
CA THR A 12 9.93 1.42 -9.62
C THR A 12 9.32 1.76 -8.26
N ARG A 13 8.00 1.58 -8.13
CA ARG A 13 7.34 1.74 -6.83
C ARG A 13 8.07 0.83 -5.84
N LYS A 14 8.54 1.41 -4.73
CA LYS A 14 9.12 0.63 -3.63
C LYS A 14 8.12 -0.46 -3.29
N ARG A 15 8.57 -1.71 -3.27
CA ARG A 15 7.74 -2.84 -2.87
C ARG A 15 7.27 -2.55 -1.44
N MET A 16 5.98 -2.30 -1.27
CA MET A 16 5.37 -2.28 0.07
C MET A 16 4.98 -3.71 0.37
N ASP A 17 5.46 -4.24 1.51
CA ASP A 17 5.02 -5.53 1.99
C ASP A 17 3.52 -5.47 2.30
N LYS A 18 2.83 -6.59 2.06
CA LYS A 18 1.41 -6.68 2.35
C LYS A 18 1.24 -6.71 3.87
N LEU A 19 0.71 -5.63 4.41
CA LEU A 19 0.33 -5.53 5.81
C LEU A 19 -0.98 -6.29 6.06
N ASP A 20 -1.14 -6.77 7.29
CA ASP A 20 -2.41 -7.31 7.75
C ASP A 20 -3.47 -6.21 7.81
N MET A 21 -4.71 -6.56 7.45
CA MET A 21 -5.85 -5.63 7.48
C MET A 21 -6.87 -6.00 8.56
N VAL A 22 -6.54 -7.01 9.36
CA VAL A 22 -7.41 -7.62 10.37
C VAL A 22 -6.64 -7.70 11.67
N PHE A 23 -7.22 -7.17 12.74
CA PHE A 23 -6.59 -7.09 14.06
C PHE A 23 -7.50 -7.65 15.15
N SER A 24 -6.89 -8.05 16.26
CA SER A 24 -7.64 -8.49 17.45
C SER A 24 -8.19 -7.30 18.20
N CYS A 25 -9.49 -7.33 18.52
CA CYS A 25 -10.11 -6.27 19.32
C CYS A 25 -9.65 -6.36 20.77
N PRO A 26 -9.12 -5.27 21.37
CA PRO A 26 -8.62 -5.30 22.75
C PRO A 26 -9.74 -5.42 23.81
N PHE A 27 -11.01 -5.35 23.41
CA PHE A 27 -12.16 -5.41 24.31
C PHE A 27 -12.83 -6.79 24.32
N CYS A 28 -13.13 -7.35 23.14
CA CYS A 28 -13.80 -8.65 23.02
C CYS A 28 -12.85 -9.81 22.68
N ASN A 29 -11.57 -9.52 22.40
CA ASN A 29 -10.55 -10.48 22.00
C ASN A 29 -10.89 -11.32 20.75
N ASP A 30 -11.90 -10.90 19.97
CA ASP A 30 -12.16 -11.45 18.64
C ASP A 30 -11.02 -11.02 17.70
N ARG A 31 -10.38 -12.02 17.08
CA ARG A 31 -9.20 -11.85 16.23
C ARG A 31 -9.49 -11.16 14.90
N SER A 32 -10.76 -11.02 14.55
CA SER A 32 -11.22 -10.58 13.23
C SER A 32 -12.21 -9.43 13.23
N SER A 33 -12.46 -8.82 14.39
CA SER A 33 -13.51 -7.81 14.53
C SER A 33 -13.05 -6.37 14.26
N VAL A 34 -11.79 -6.15 13.90
CA VAL A 34 -11.23 -4.81 13.63
C VAL A 34 -10.85 -4.69 12.15
N GLU A 35 -11.50 -3.75 11.46
CA GLU A 35 -11.23 -3.37 10.06
C GLU A 35 -10.52 -2.01 9.99
N CYS A 36 -9.50 -1.87 9.14
CA CYS A 36 -8.83 -0.60 8.88
C CYS A 36 -9.38 0.08 7.61
N ARG A 37 -10.04 1.23 7.76
CA ARG A 37 -10.47 2.09 6.65
C ARG A 37 -9.53 3.29 6.56
N ILE A 38 -8.75 3.34 5.47
CA ILE A 38 -7.85 4.46 5.19
C ILE A 38 -8.56 5.33 4.16
N ASP A 39 -9.04 6.49 4.60
CA ASP A 39 -9.55 7.50 3.68
C ASP A 39 -8.36 8.22 3.03
N MET A 40 -8.14 7.94 1.75
CA MET A 40 -7.15 8.65 0.95
C MET A 40 -7.89 9.69 0.14
N GLU A 41 -7.69 10.96 0.46
CA GLU A 41 -8.11 12.05 -0.42
C GLU A 41 -7.39 11.87 -1.77
N THR A 42 -8.18 11.69 -2.84
CA THR A 42 -7.69 11.40 -4.21
C THR A 42 -7.18 12.63 -4.93
#